data_AF-A0A3S5DGB7-F1
#
_entry.id   AF-A0A3S5DGB7-F1
#
_cell.length_a   1.000
_cell.length_b   1.000
_cell.length_c   1.000
_cell.angle_alpha   90.00
_cell.angle_beta   90.00
_cell.angle_gamma   90.00
#
_symmetry.space_group_name_H-M   'P 1'
#
loop_
_entity.id
_entity.type
_entity.pdbx_description
1 polymer ?
#
loop_
_entity_poly.entity_id
_entity_poly.type
_entity_poly.pdbx_seq_one_letter_code
_entity_poly.pdbx_strand_id
1 'polypeptide(L)'
;MIADVARTLAGEEGRHLAIEAPTGVGKTLSYLIPGIAIAREEQKTLVVSTANVALQDQIFSKDLPLLRKIIPDLRFTAAFGRGRYVCPRNLAALASSEPTQQDLLAFLDDELTPNNQEEQKRCARLKGDLDGYKWDGLRDHTDIAIADDLWRD
;
A
#
# COMPACT_ATOMS: atom_id res chain seq x y z
N MET A 1 10.79 -9.03 24.95
CA MET A 1 10.29 -8.23 23.81
C MET A 1 8.98 -7.51 24.11
N ILE A 2 7.83 -8.19 24.29
CA ILE A 2 6.54 -7.50 24.56
C ILE A 2 6.65 -6.52 25.72
N ALA A 3 7.17 -6.98 26.87
CA ALA A 3 7.32 -6.14 28.06
C ALA A 3 8.27 -4.96 27.81
N ASP A 4 9.39 -5.19 27.13
CA ASP A 4 10.37 -4.13 26.85
C ASP A 4 9.79 -3.05 25.93
N VAL A 5 9.04 -3.46 24.90
CA VAL A 5 8.32 -2.55 24.01
C VAL A 5 7.26 -1.76 24.78
N ALA A 6 6.48 -2.43 25.64
CA ALA A 6 5.44 -1.79 26.44
C ALA A 6 6.00 -0.72 27.37
N ARG A 7 7.02 -1.04 28.18
CA ARG A 7 7.67 -0.09 29.11
C ARG A 7 8.25 1.11 28.38
N THR A 8 8.87 0.89 27.21
CA THR A 8 9.43 1.98 26.42
C THR A 8 8.34 2.90 25.84
N LEU A 9 7.30 2.31 25.23
CA LEU A 9 6.23 3.09 24.60
C LEU A 9 5.35 3.83 25.61
N ALA A 10 5.19 3.29 26.83
CA ALA A 10 4.50 3.95 27.94
C ALA A 10 5.34 5.03 28.65
N GLY A 11 6.61 5.21 28.25
CA GLY A 11 7.52 6.18 28.86
C GLY A 11 8.05 5.78 30.23
N GLU A 12 7.93 4.51 30.62
CA GLU A 12 8.46 3.97 31.88
C GLU A 12 9.97 3.76 31.83
N GLU A 13 10.53 3.46 30.65
CA GLU A 13 11.94 3.11 30.48
C GLU A 13 12.54 3.74 29.21
N GLY A 14 13.43 4.71 29.41
CA GLY A 14 14.18 5.36 28.33
C GLY A 14 13.32 6.18 27.36
N ARG A 15 13.94 6.62 26.26
CA ARG A 15 13.25 7.34 25.17
C ARG A 15 12.95 6.43 23.98
N HIS A 16 13.92 5.59 23.63
CA HIS A 16 13.90 4.70 22.47
C HIS A 16 14.44 3.33 22.85
N LEU A 17 13.92 2.29 22.21
CA LEU A 17 14.38 0.90 22.36
C LEU A 17 14.97 0.40 21.05
N ALA A 18 16.22 -0.04 21.09
CA ALA A 18 16.82 -0.87 20.06
C ALA A 18 16.83 -2.32 20.57
N ILE A 19 16.14 -3.21 19.87
CA ILE A 19 16.02 -4.61 20.27
C ILE A 19 16.22 -5.55 19.09
N GLU A 20 17.11 -6.51 19.25
CA GLU A 20 17.32 -7.59 18.29
C GLU A 20 16.32 -8.72 18.54
N ALA A 21 15.73 -9.24 17.48
CA ALA A 21 14.79 -10.36 17.53
C ALA A 21 15.08 -11.30 16.35
N PRO A 22 15.53 -12.54 16.61
CA PRO A 22 15.77 -13.53 15.57
C PRO A 22 14.51 -13.85 14.75
N THR A 23 14.69 -14.42 13.57
CA THR A 23 13.57 -14.92 12.77
C THR A 23 12.78 -15.98 13.53
N GLY A 24 11.45 -15.96 13.42
CA GLY A 24 10.57 -16.97 14.02
C GLY A 24 10.12 -16.71 15.47
N VAL A 25 10.65 -15.68 16.14
CA VAL A 25 10.29 -15.37 17.55
C VAL A 25 8.98 -14.59 17.72
N GLY A 26 8.23 -14.37 16.64
CA GLY A 26 7.00 -13.56 16.69
C GLY A 26 7.27 -12.07 16.88
N LYS A 27 8.34 -11.54 16.26
CA LYS A 27 8.74 -10.12 16.34
C LYS A 27 7.57 -9.17 16.06
N THR A 28 6.80 -9.44 14.99
CA THR A 28 5.69 -8.59 14.56
C THR A 28 4.62 -8.44 15.63
N LEU A 29 4.08 -9.54 16.12
CA LEU A 29 3.07 -9.52 17.18
C LEU A 29 3.60 -8.92 18.48
N SER A 30 4.90 -9.11 18.75
CA SER A 30 5.53 -8.61 19.97
C SER A 30 5.56 -7.09 20.06
N TYR A 31 5.64 -6.36 18.95
CA TYR A 31 5.49 -4.89 18.95
C TYR A 31 4.07 -4.41 18.65
N LEU A 32 3.27 -5.18 17.87
CA LEU A 32 1.91 -4.78 17.54
C LEU A 32 0.97 -4.81 18.75
N ILE A 33 1.02 -5.87 19.56
CA ILE A 33 0.11 -6.05 20.70
C ILE A 33 0.23 -4.88 21.71
N PRO A 34 1.42 -4.63 22.30
CA PRO A 34 1.56 -3.51 23.22
C PRO A 34 1.41 -2.16 22.52
N GLY A 35 1.89 -2.01 21.29
CA GLY A 35 1.78 -0.75 20.55
C GLY A 35 0.32 -0.35 20.27
N ILE A 36 -0.54 -1.31 19.92
CA ILE A 36 -1.98 -1.06 19.69
C ILE A 36 -2.68 -0.71 21.01
N ALA A 37 -2.35 -1.43 22.10
CA ALA A 37 -2.94 -1.18 23.41
C ALA A 37 -2.65 0.26 23.89
N ILE A 38 -1.37 0.66 23.85
CA ILE A 38 -0.92 1.99 24.28
C ILE A 38 -1.47 3.07 23.35
N ALA A 39 -1.44 2.85 22.02
CA ALA A 39 -1.99 3.80 21.06
C ALA A 39 -3.50 4.06 21.30
N ARG A 40 -4.26 3.03 21.69
CA ARG A 40 -5.68 3.17 22.05
C ARG A 40 -5.88 3.95 23.33
N GLU A 41 -5.14 3.60 24.38
CA GLU A 41 -5.23 4.24 25.69
C GLU A 41 -4.87 5.74 25.61
N GLU A 42 -3.82 6.06 24.86
CA GLU A 42 -3.33 7.43 24.72
C GLU A 42 -3.96 8.20 23.54
N GLN A 43 -4.90 7.61 22.82
CA GLN A 43 -5.51 8.19 21.61
C GLN A 43 -4.50 8.63 20.54
N LYS A 44 -3.41 7.87 20.40
CA LYS A 44 -2.35 8.08 19.41
C LYS A 44 -2.50 7.13 18.23
N THR A 45 -1.78 7.42 17.15
CA THR A 45 -1.66 6.50 16.01
C THR A 45 -0.36 5.72 16.11
N LEU A 46 -0.44 4.39 16.09
CA LEU A 46 0.75 3.54 15.98
C LEU A 46 1.22 3.53 14.51
N VAL A 47 2.45 3.97 14.27
CA VAL A 47 3.11 3.86 12.97
C VAL A 47 4.11 2.71 13.01
N VAL A 48 3.92 1.74 12.12
CA VAL A 48 4.87 0.63 11.92
C VAL A 48 5.52 0.81 10.56
N SER A 49 6.84 1.00 10.55
CA SER A 49 7.63 1.14 9.32
C SER A 49 8.48 -0.11 9.09
N THR A 50 8.60 -0.53 7.84
CA THR A 50 9.36 -1.72 7.42
C THR A 50 10.09 -1.44 6.11
N ALA A 51 10.98 -2.34 5.70
CA ALA A 51 11.95 -2.07 4.64
C ALA A 51 11.37 -2.03 3.22
N ASN A 52 10.30 -2.79 2.93
CA ASN A 52 9.75 -2.90 1.58
C ASN A 52 8.25 -3.27 1.59
N VAL A 53 7.61 -3.16 0.42
CA VAL A 53 6.18 -3.40 0.22
C VAL A 53 5.78 -4.82 0.60
N ALA A 54 6.55 -5.85 0.21
CA ALA A 54 6.24 -7.23 0.55
C ALA A 54 6.15 -7.49 2.07
N LEU A 55 7.05 -6.88 2.86
CA LEU A 55 6.98 -6.95 4.32
C LEU A 55 5.81 -6.16 4.88
N GLN A 56 5.46 -5.03 4.27
CA GLN A 56 4.29 -4.23 4.64
C GLN A 56 2.99 -5.01 4.39
N ASP A 57 2.88 -5.69 3.25
CA ASP A 57 1.73 -6.51 2.88
C ASP A 57 1.60 -7.72 3.77
N GLN A 58 2.70 -8.33 4.21
CA GLN A 58 2.66 -9.40 5.21
C GLN A 58 1.99 -8.92 6.50
N ILE A 59 2.36 -7.73 7.00
CA ILE A 59 1.76 -7.13 8.19
C ILE A 59 0.28 -6.82 7.94
N PHE A 60 -0.03 -6.22 6.79
CA PHE A 60 -1.37 -5.74 6.45
C PHE A 60 -2.39 -6.85 6.15
N SER A 61 -1.97 -7.91 5.45
CA SER A 61 -2.85 -8.99 4.99
C SER A 61 -2.91 -10.19 5.93
N LYS A 62 -1.93 -10.36 6.84
CA LYS A 62 -1.86 -11.50 7.76
C LYS A 62 -1.92 -11.08 9.23
N ASP A 63 -0.96 -10.26 9.68
CA ASP A 63 -0.78 -9.99 11.10
C ASP A 63 -1.89 -9.09 11.66
N LEU A 64 -2.24 -7.99 10.97
CA LEU A 64 -3.31 -7.09 11.40
C LEU A 64 -4.71 -7.73 11.33
N PRO A 65 -5.08 -8.51 10.29
CA PRO A 65 -6.32 -9.26 10.28
C PRO A 65 -6.41 -10.31 11.39
N LEU A 66 -5.29 -10.96 11.74
CA LEU A 66 -5.24 -11.86 12.89
C LEU A 66 -5.56 -11.13 14.19
N LEU A 67 -4.96 -9.97 14.42
CA LEU A 67 -5.24 -9.14 15.60
C LEU A 67 -6.67 -8.60 15.60
N ARG A 68 -7.23 -8.27 14.44
CA ARG A 68 -8.62 -7.80 14.32
C ARG A 68 -9.65 -8.86 14.70
N LYS A 69 -9.33 -10.16 14.63
CA LYS A 69 -10.20 -11.22 15.18
C LYS A 69 -10.35 -11.11 16.70
N ILE A 70 -9.33 -10.59 17.39
CA ILE A 70 -9.29 -10.45 18.85
C ILE A 70 -9.70 -9.03 19.27
N ILE A 71 -9.47 -8.04 18.40
CA ILE A 71 -9.77 -6.62 18.60
C ILE A 71 -10.68 -6.15 17.45
N PRO A 72 -11.99 -6.43 17.49
CA PRO A 72 -12.89 -6.23 16.33
C PRO A 72 -12.94 -4.81 15.77
N ASP A 73 -12.75 -3.82 16.64
CA ASP A 73 -12.77 -2.40 16.34
C ASP A 73 -11.39 -1.84 15.94
N LEU A 74 -10.38 -2.70 15.75
CA LEU A 74 -9.06 -2.32 15.26
C LEU A 74 -9.15 -1.72 13.85
N ARG A 75 -8.81 -0.44 13.74
CA ARG A 75 -8.68 0.28 12.46
C ARG A 75 -7.21 0.32 12.06
N PHE A 76 -6.93 -0.01 10.81
CA PHE A 76 -5.59 0.05 10.25
C PHE A 76 -5.67 0.37 8.76
N THR A 77 -4.62 1.02 8.26
CA THR A 77 -4.43 1.32 6.83
C THR A 77 -2.95 1.13 6.49
N ALA A 78 -2.65 1.03 5.20
CA ALA A 78 -1.30 1.02 4.66
C ALA A 78 -1.02 2.36 3.96
N ALA A 79 0.25 2.78 3.96
CA ALA A 79 0.68 4.00 3.28
C ALA A 79 1.80 3.65 2.30
N PHE A 80 1.70 4.19 1.08
CA PHE A 80 2.67 3.96 0.01
C PHE A 80 3.06 5.29 -0.63
N GLY A 81 4.23 5.34 -1.27
CA GLY A 81 4.63 6.52 -2.04
C GLY A 81 3.69 6.76 -3.22
N ARG A 82 3.47 8.03 -3.58
CA ARG A 82 2.54 8.43 -4.65
C ARG A 82 2.79 7.70 -5.98
N GLY A 83 4.06 7.58 -6.40
CA GLY A 83 4.43 6.89 -7.65
C GLY A 83 4.19 5.36 -7.65
N ARG A 84 3.56 4.80 -6.63
CA ARG A 84 3.05 3.43 -6.62
C ARG A 84 1.56 3.34 -6.95
N TYR A 85 0.83 4.44 -6.94
CA TYR A 85 -0.59 4.48 -7.28
C TYR A 85 -0.76 4.80 -8.76
N VAL A 86 -1.65 4.07 -9.41
CA VAL A 86 -2.05 4.36 -10.78
C VAL A 86 -2.85 5.65 -10.84
N CYS A 87 -2.59 6.49 -11.85
CA CYS A 87 -3.44 7.63 -12.16
C CYS A 87 -4.66 7.16 -12.98
N PRO A 88 -5.90 7.23 -12.44
CA PRO A 88 -7.09 6.74 -13.16
C PRO A 88 -7.35 7.49 -14.47
N ARG A 89 -6.98 8.77 -14.54
CA ARG A 89 -7.08 9.59 -15.75
C ARG A 89 -6.13 9.07 -16.84
N ASN A 90 -4.86 8.86 -16.53
CA ASN A 90 -3.87 8.37 -17.49
C ASN A 90 -4.21 6.95 -17.94
N LEU A 91 -4.65 6.10 -16.99
CA LEU A 91 -5.12 4.75 -17.31
C LEU A 91 -6.30 4.75 -18.28
N ALA A 92 -7.27 5.66 -18.09
CA ALA A 92 -8.40 5.80 -19.00
C ALA A 92 -7.98 6.30 -20.39
N ALA A 93 -7.06 7.27 -20.47
CA ALA A 93 -6.54 7.77 -21.74
C ALA A 93 -5.83 6.67 -22.55
N LEU A 94 -4.97 5.88 -21.88
CA LEU A 94 -4.22 4.78 -22.52
C LEU A 94 -5.09 3.55 -22.84
N ALA A 95 -6.23 3.38 -22.16
CA ALA A 95 -7.18 2.29 -22.42
C ALA A 95 -8.17 2.57 -23.57
N SER A 96 -8.44 3.84 -23.88
CA SER A 96 -9.43 4.23 -24.90
C SER A 96 -9.00 3.83 -26.31
N SER A 97 -9.95 3.40 -27.14
CA SER A 97 -9.75 3.03 -28.56
C SER A 97 -10.36 4.01 -29.56
N GLU A 98 -11.08 5.02 -29.07
CA GLU A 98 -11.76 6.03 -29.89
C GLU A 98 -10.78 7.18 -30.22
N PRO A 99 -10.41 7.38 -31.49
CA PRO A 99 -9.43 8.39 -31.89
C PRO A 99 -9.87 9.81 -31.51
N THR A 100 -11.18 10.09 -31.47
CA THR A 100 -11.75 11.41 -31.12
C THR A 100 -11.59 11.79 -29.65
N GLN A 101 -11.55 10.83 -28.73
CA GLN A 101 -11.26 11.08 -27.30
C GLN A 101 -9.76 11.03 -27.01
N GLN A 102 -9.02 10.17 -27.73
CA GLN A 102 -7.56 10.16 -27.69
C GLN A 102 -6.98 11.48 -28.20
N ASP A 103 -7.49 12.04 -29.29
CA ASP A 103 -7.06 13.34 -29.83
C ASP A 103 -7.29 14.45 -28.80
N LEU A 104 -8.49 14.56 -28.21
CA LEU A 104 -8.80 15.62 -27.25
C LEU A 104 -7.95 15.53 -25.95
N LEU A 105 -7.58 14.31 -25.54
CA LEU A 105 -6.69 14.07 -24.38
C LEU A 105 -5.20 14.25 -24.75
N ALA A 106 -4.79 13.88 -25.96
CA ALA A 106 -3.45 14.11 -26.50
C ALA A 106 -3.17 15.61 -26.74
N PHE A 107 -4.18 16.41 -27.07
CA PHE A 107 -4.07 17.87 -27.16
C PHE A 107 -3.80 18.55 -25.81
N LEU A 108 -4.01 17.85 -24.68
CA LEU A 108 -3.82 18.39 -23.34
C LEU A 108 -2.49 17.94 -22.70
N ASP A 109 -1.91 16.81 -23.13
CA ASP A 109 -0.62 16.29 -22.66
C ASP A 109 0.09 15.52 -23.81
N ASP A 110 1.21 16.06 -24.29
CA ASP A 110 1.93 15.67 -25.53
C ASP A 110 2.59 14.27 -25.50
N GLU A 111 2.49 13.49 -24.41
CA GLU A 111 3.29 12.26 -24.19
C GLU A 111 2.51 10.97 -23.85
N LEU A 112 1.17 10.99 -23.74
CA LEU A 112 0.38 9.83 -23.28
C LEU A 112 -0.32 9.06 -24.41
N THR A 113 0.44 8.64 -25.43
CA THR A 113 -0.06 7.75 -26.48
C THR A 113 0.40 6.30 -26.23
N PRO A 114 -0.46 5.28 -26.37
CA PRO A 114 -0.03 3.89 -26.28
C PRO A 114 1.05 3.58 -27.34
N ASN A 115 2.17 2.98 -26.95
CA ASN A 115 3.25 2.67 -27.88
C ASN A 115 2.86 1.56 -28.87
N ASN A 116 1.93 0.68 -28.48
CA ASN A 116 1.39 -0.38 -29.34
C ASN A 116 -0.01 -0.84 -28.90
N GLN A 117 -0.65 -1.66 -29.74
CA GLN A 117 -1.97 -2.26 -29.44
C GLN A 117 -1.96 -3.22 -28.24
N GLU A 118 -0.82 -3.79 -27.87
CA GLU A 118 -0.73 -4.68 -26.71
C GLU A 118 -0.78 -3.91 -25.38
N GLU A 119 -0.10 -2.78 -25.31
CA GLU A 119 -0.10 -1.86 -24.18
C GLU A 119 -1.49 -1.30 -23.93
N GLN A 120 -2.19 -0.90 -25.00
CA GLN A 120 -3.57 -0.47 -24.93
C GLN A 120 -4.49 -1.57 -24.36
N LYS A 121 -4.36 -2.83 -24.81
CA LYS A 121 -5.12 -3.96 -24.27
C LYS A 121 -4.81 -4.22 -22.80
N ARG A 122 -3.55 -4.08 -22.37
CA ARG A 122 -3.15 -4.19 -20.95
C ARG A 122 -3.79 -3.09 -20.12
N CYS A 123 -3.73 -1.83 -20.56
CA CYS A 123 -4.35 -0.69 -19.89
C CYS A 123 -5.88 -0.86 -19.79
N ALA A 124 -6.54 -1.35 -20.85
CA ALA A 124 -7.96 -1.65 -20.84
C ALA A 124 -8.34 -2.74 -19.82
N ARG A 125 -7.52 -3.80 -19.70
CA ARG A 125 -7.72 -4.83 -18.67
C ARG A 125 -7.59 -4.25 -17.27
N LEU A 126 -6.53 -3.50 -16.99
CA LEU A 126 -6.28 -2.89 -15.69
C LEU A 126 -7.35 -1.87 -15.31
N LYS A 127 -7.86 -1.11 -16.28
CA LYS A 127 -9.01 -0.23 -16.06
C LYS A 127 -10.21 -1.03 -15.60
N GLY A 128 -10.51 -2.15 -16.25
CA GLY A 128 -11.60 -3.04 -15.83
C GLY A 128 -11.38 -3.64 -14.43
N ASP A 129 -10.15 -3.99 -14.08
CA ASP A 129 -9.81 -4.53 -12.76
C ASP A 129 -9.90 -3.45 -11.66
N LEU A 130 -9.52 -2.21 -11.96
CA LEU A 130 -9.64 -1.06 -11.06
C LEU A 130 -11.11 -0.67 -10.85
N ASP A 131 -11.87 -0.45 -11.92
CA ASP A 131 -13.29 -0.10 -11.85
C ASP A 131 -14.13 -1.19 -11.16
N GLY A 132 -13.70 -2.45 -11.30
CA GLY A 132 -14.30 -3.63 -10.67
C GLY A 132 -13.80 -3.95 -9.26
N TYR A 133 -12.93 -3.12 -8.68
CA TYR A 133 -12.30 -3.34 -7.35
C TYR A 133 -11.58 -4.69 -7.20
N LYS A 134 -11.14 -5.29 -8.30
CA LYS A 134 -10.28 -6.49 -8.29
C LYS A 134 -8.81 -6.12 -8.05
N TRP A 135 -8.46 -4.88 -8.35
CA TRP A 135 -7.16 -4.28 -8.11
C TRP A 135 -7.36 -2.93 -7.42
N ASP A 136 -6.50 -2.63 -6.45
CA ASP A 136 -6.58 -1.42 -5.63
C ASP A 136 -5.79 -0.23 -6.21
N GLY A 137 -5.21 -0.41 -7.40
CA GLY A 137 -4.43 0.62 -8.08
C GLY A 137 -2.97 0.70 -7.64
N LEU A 138 -2.49 -0.20 -6.76
CA LEU A 138 -1.09 -0.25 -6.36
C LEU A 138 -0.25 -1.07 -7.35
N ARG A 139 0.88 -0.50 -7.79
CA ARG A 139 1.83 -1.11 -8.73
C ARG A 139 2.27 -2.52 -8.33
N ASP A 140 2.47 -2.76 -7.04
CA ASP A 140 2.96 -4.04 -6.53
C ASP A 140 1.84 -5.10 -6.39
N HIS A 141 0.58 -4.69 -6.50
CA HIS A 141 -0.60 -5.57 -6.35
C HIS A 141 -1.16 -6.03 -7.70
N THR A 142 -0.36 -5.95 -8.76
CA THR A 142 -0.69 -6.48 -10.09
C THR A 142 0.47 -7.31 -10.63
N ASP A 143 0.15 -8.38 -11.35
CA ASP A 143 1.09 -9.23 -12.09
C ASP A 143 1.45 -8.65 -13.47
N ILE A 144 0.78 -7.56 -13.88
CA ILE A 144 0.95 -6.96 -15.19
C ILE A 144 2.10 -5.95 -15.14
N ALA A 145 3.18 -6.25 -15.87
CA ALA A 145 4.25 -5.30 -16.11
C ALA A 145 3.81 -4.23 -17.13
N ILE A 146 3.84 -2.97 -16.70
CA ILE A 146 3.49 -1.79 -17.49
C ILE A 146 4.66 -0.81 -17.44
N ALA A 147 4.82 -0.04 -18.52
CA ALA A 147 5.79 1.05 -18.59
C ALA A 147 5.62 2.07 -17.46
N ASP A 148 6.71 2.75 -17.13
CA ASP A 148 6.76 3.71 -16.02
C ASP A 148 5.83 4.92 -16.24
N ASP A 149 5.46 5.22 -17.49
CA ASP A 149 4.69 6.41 -17.87
C ASP A 149 3.27 6.41 -17.27
N LEU A 150 2.70 5.23 -17.00
CA LEU A 150 1.41 5.11 -16.31
C LEU A 150 1.47 5.55 -14.83
N TRP A 151 2.67 5.54 -14.24
CA TRP A 151 2.90 5.80 -12.82
C TRP A 151 3.50 7.19 -12.56
N ARG A 152 3.77 7.95 -13.63
CA ARG A 152 4.25 9.32 -13.56
C ARG A 152 3.06 10.27 -13.39
N ASP A 153 3.30 11.32 -12.61
CA ASP A 153 2.34 12.38 -12.30
C ASP A 153 2.25 13.43 -13.40
#